data_AF-A0A0J7Y437-F1
#
_entry.id   AF-A0A0J7Y437-F1
#
_cell.length_a   1.000
_cell.length_b   1.000
_cell.length_c   1.000
_cell.angle_alpha   90.00
_cell.angle_beta   90.00
_cell.angle_gamma   90.00
#
_symmetry.space_group_name_H-M   'P 1'
#
loop_
_entity.id
_entity.type
_entity.pdbx_description
1 polymer ?
#
loop_
_entity_poly.entity_id
_entity_poly.type
_entity_poly.pdbx_seq_one_letter_code
_entity_poly.pdbx_strand_id
1 'polypeptide(L)' 'MKAIRQATKLTQGAFAKAYRIPVGTVRDWEQNRLHPDAPARVLLSLIEADPVAIQSLLDKA' A
#
# COMPACT_ATOMS: atom_id res chain seq x y z
N MET A 1 -3.38 1.94 8.10
CA MET A 1 -2.66 1.16 7.08
C MET A 1 -3.27 -0.23 6.88
N LYS A 2 -3.29 -1.12 7.88
CA LYS A 2 -3.81 -2.50 7.71
C LYS A 2 -5.19 -2.59 7.05
N ALA A 3 -6.11 -1.68 7.38
CA ALA A 3 -7.43 -1.59 6.75
C ALA A 3 -7.36 -1.32 5.23
N ILE A 4 -6.47 -0.41 4.80
CA ILE A 4 -6.24 -0.09 3.38
C ILE A 4 -5.77 -1.35 2.63
N ARG A 5 -4.81 -2.10 3.18
CA ARG A 5 -4.40 -3.39 2.58
C ARG A 5 -5.54 -4.41 2.59
N GLN A 6 -6.33 -4.49 3.65
CA GLN A 6 -7.44 -5.43 3.73
C GLN A 6 -8.51 -5.16 2.67
N ALA A 7 -8.73 -3.90 2.29
CA ALA A 7 -9.63 -3.53 1.19
C ALA A 7 -9.18 -4.11 -0.16
N THR A 8 -7.87 -4.28 -0.37
CA THR A 8 -7.34 -4.89 -1.60
C THR A 8 -7.36 -6.42 -1.59
N LYS A 9 -7.69 -7.06 -0.45
CA LYS A 9 -7.64 -8.52 -0.23
C LYS A 9 -6.26 -9.16 -0.48
N LEU A 10 -5.20 -8.37 -0.51
CA LEU A 10 -3.83 -8.85 -0.71
C LEU A 10 -3.16 -9.21 0.62
N THR A 11 -2.26 -10.20 0.61
CA THR A 11 -1.31 -10.41 1.71
C THR A 11 -0.33 -9.23 1.82
N GLN A 12 0.41 -9.10 2.93
CA GLN A 12 1.44 -8.06 3.06
C GLN A 12 2.46 -8.11 1.92
N GLY A 13 2.92 -9.30 1.54
CA GLY A 13 3.86 -9.50 0.43
C GLY A 13 3.28 -9.15 -0.94
N ALA A 14 2.02 -9.54 -1.20
CA ALA A 14 1.35 -9.21 -2.45
C ALA A 14 1.08 -7.71 -2.55
N PHE A 15 0.67 -7.06 -1.46
CA PHE A 15 0.49 -5.60 -1.39
C PHE A 15 1.81 -4.86 -1.61
N ALA A 16 2.87 -5.28 -0.92
CA ALA A 16 4.22 -4.76 -1.09
C ALA A 16 4.66 -4.80 -2.56
N LYS A 17 4.48 -5.96 -3.22
CA LYS A 17 4.80 -6.13 -4.64
C LYS A 17 3.95 -5.24 -5.54
N ALA A 18 2.63 -5.25 -5.34
CA ALA A 18 1.67 -4.48 -6.11
C ALA A 18 1.98 -2.98 -6.13
N TYR A 19 2.30 -2.41 -4.98
CA TYR A 19 2.48 -0.97 -4.81
C TYR A 19 3.95 -0.54 -4.78
N ARG A 20 4.88 -1.46 -5.11
CA ARG A 20 6.34 -1.22 -5.15
C ARG A 20 6.88 -0.70 -3.80
N ILE A 21 6.34 -1.21 -2.70
CA ILE A 21 6.73 -0.86 -1.33
C ILE A 21 7.48 -2.05 -0.74
N PRO A 22 8.65 -1.88 -0.09
CA PRO A 22 9.31 -2.97 0.60
C PRO A 22 8.38 -3.62 1.64
N VAL A 23 8.33 -4.96 1.69
CA VAL A 23 7.47 -5.68 2.63
C VAL A 23 7.79 -5.36 4.10
N GLY A 24 9.07 -5.07 4.40
CA GLY A 24 9.50 -4.60 5.72
C GLY A 24 8.83 -3.27 6.09
N THR A 25 8.78 -2.32 5.15
CA THR A 25 8.12 -1.01 5.31
C THR A 25 6.61 -1.17 5.53
N VAL A 26 5.94 -2.02 4.75
CA VAL A 26 4.51 -2.34 4.95
C VAL A 26 4.27 -2.89 6.36
N ARG A 27 5.12 -3.84 6.79
CA ARG A 27 5.04 -4.43 8.13
C ARG A 27 5.25 -3.39 9.23
N ASP A 28 6.25 -2.52 9.08
CA ASP A 28 6.57 -1.51 10.07
C ASP A 28 5.48 -0.44 10.20
N TRP A 29 4.82 -0.08 9.10
CA TRP A 29 3.64 0.79 9.12
C TRP A 29 2.42 0.12 9.76
N GLU A 30 2.14 -1.15 9.44
CA GLU A 30 1.01 -1.87 10.04
C GLU A 30 1.19 -2.12 11.55
N GLN A 31 2.44 -2.19 12.01
CA GLN A 31 2.81 -2.39 13.42
C GLN A 31 3.09 -1.07 14.16
N ASN A 32 2.84 0.09 13.54
CA ASN A 32 3.12 1.43 14.10
C ASN A 32 4.58 1.64 14.55
N ARG A 33 5.54 0.90 13.96
CA ARG A 33 6.98 1.10 14.22
C ARG A 33 7.55 2.27 13.43
N LEU A 34 6.95 2.55 12.27
CA LEU A 34 7.27 3.70 11.43
C LEU A 34 5.96 4.30 10.90
N HIS A 35 5.96 5.59 10.58
CA HIS A 35 4.86 6.25 9.90
C HIS A 35 5.21 6.47 8.42
N PRO A 36 4.25 6.30 7.49
CA PRO A 36 4.45 6.62 6.09
C PRO A 36 4.80 8.11 5.96
N ASP A 37 5.78 8.43 5.12
CA ASP A 37 6.17 9.79 4.77
C ASP A 37 5.10 10.48 3.88
N ALA A 38 5.32 11.73 3.51
CA ALA A 38 4.31 12.49 2.75
C ALA A 38 3.93 11.82 1.41
N PRO A 39 4.87 11.38 0.55
CA PRO A 39 4.54 10.65 -0.67
C PRO A 39 3.82 9.33 -0.41
N ALA A 40 4.26 8.54 0.58
CA ALA A 40 3.60 7.29 0.92
C ALA A 40 2.15 7.52 1.39
N ARG A 41 1.88 8.57 2.17
CA ARG A 41 0.51 8.92 2.58
C ARG A 41 -0.39 9.26 1.39
N VAL A 42 0.14 9.99 0.40
CA VAL A 42 -0.60 10.29 -0.84
C VAL A 42 -0.91 9.01 -1.61
N LEU A 43 0.08 8.12 -1.79
CA LEU A 43 -0.16 6.83 -2.43
C LEU A 43 -1.22 6.02 -1.68
N LEU A 44 -1.12 5.95 -0.35
CA LEU A 44 -2.07 5.22 0.48
C LEU A 44 -3.49 5.79 0.39
N SER A 45 -3.66 7.11 0.34
CA SER A 45 -4.99 7.72 0.18
C SER A 45 -5.59 7.45 -1.20
N LEU A 46 -4.75 7.40 -2.25
CA LEU A 46 -5.20 7.00 -3.59
C LEU A 46 -5.63 5.54 -3.64
N ILE A 47 -4.87 4.64 -3.00
CA ILE A 47 -5.22 3.22 -2.89
C ILE A 47 -6.52 3.03 -2.10
N GLU A 48 -6.72 3.81 -1.03
CA GLU A 48 -7.96 3.78 -0.26
C GLU A 48 -9.17 4.24 -1.08
N ALA A 49 -8.99 5.23 -1.95
CA ALA A 49 -10.05 5.74 -2.82
C ALA A 49 -10.45 4.76 -3.94
N ASP A 50 -9.47 4.19 -4.65
CA ASP A 50 -9.72 3.20 -5.70
C ASP A 50 -8.53 2.23 -5.88
N PRO A 51 -8.51 1.11 -5.14
CA PRO A 51 -7.38 0.19 -5.19
C PRO A 51 -7.24 -0.50 -6.54
N VAL A 52 -8.35 -0.68 -7.28
CA VAL A 52 -8.33 -1.36 -8.58
C VAL A 52 -7.73 -0.45 -9.65
N ALA A 53 -8.12 0.82 -9.68
CA ALA A 53 -7.55 1.78 -10.62
C ALA A 53 -6.06 2.03 -10.35
N ILE A 54 -5.65 2.21 -9.09
CA ILE A 54 -4.24 2.46 -8.77
C ILE A 54 -3.37 1.24 -9.09
N GLN A 55 -3.84 0.02 -8.78
CA GLN A 55 -3.16 -1.21 -9.21
C GLN A 55 -2.98 -1.25 -10.73
N SER A 56 -4.04 -0.98 -11.49
CA SER A 56 -3.99 -0.99 -12.96
C SER A 56 -3.06 0.07 -13.54
N LEU A 57 -2.98 1.26 -12.92
CA LEU A 57 -2.04 2.31 -13.32
C LEU A 57 -0.59 1.89 -13.07
N LEU A 58 -0.31 1.29 -11.91
CA LEU A 58 1.03 0.83 -11.56
C LEU A 58 1.49 -0.38 -12.38
N ASP A 59 0.57 -1.23 -12.83
CA ASP A 59 0.91 -2.37 -13.70
C ASP A 59 1.30 -1.90 -15.12
N LYS A 60 0.89 -0.69 -15.53
CA LYS A 60 1.19 -0.10 -16.85
C LYS A 60 2.44 0.79 -16.88
N ALA A 61 2.96 1.17 -15.71
CA ALA A 61 4.08 2.08 -15.56
C ALA A 61 5.44 1.36 -15.54
#